data_AF-A0A7S4WBZ5-F1
#
_entry.id   AF-A0A7S4WBZ5-F1
#
_cell.length_a   1.000
_cell.length_b   1.000
_cell.length_c   1.000
_cell.angle_alpha   90.00
_cell.angle_beta   90.00
_cell.angle_gamma   90.00
#
_symmetry.space_group_name_H-M   'P 1'
#
loop_
_entity.id
_entity.type
_entity.pdbx_description
1 polymer ?
#
loop_
_entity_poly.entity_id
_entity_poly.type
_entity_poly.pdbx_seq_one_letter_code
_entity_poly.pdbx_strand_id
1 'polypeptide(L)'
;SVTFSITGAIVRPLVYDKPWLRAAGEREYEHGAKQGMEEAGIKCSKEEYLQWFMRNWVGGPLVALQHLVDGALCIPAVLKMGDPRVYSSLACLVIMNEMGFEVQDVIKTLYFFTPAEVPSFVLFLTFIHHSLTTCLGLPTMLCYRNLSTLHWLCFDLQGAAAVSTFIYEYTKILDVTKRG
;
A
#
# COMPACT_ATOMS: atom_id res chain seq x y z
N SER A 1 -8.18 5.29 -4.87
CA SER A 1 -9.57 5.05 -4.45
C SER A 1 -10.13 6.43 -4.22
N VAL A 2 -11.44 6.67 -4.35
CA VAL A 2 -12.01 7.99 -4.03
C VAL A 2 -11.57 8.44 -2.63
N THR A 3 -11.50 7.50 -1.68
CA THR A 3 -10.94 7.72 -0.34
C THR A 3 -9.50 8.20 -0.37
N PHE A 4 -8.61 7.53 -1.11
CA PHE A 4 -7.20 7.95 -1.22
C PHE A 4 -7.04 9.32 -1.87
N SER A 5 -7.86 9.62 -2.88
CA SER A 5 -7.83 10.93 -3.56
C SER A 5 -8.31 12.04 -2.63
N ILE A 6 -9.41 11.83 -1.90
CA ILE A 6 -9.96 12.80 -0.95
C ILE A 6 -9.01 12.98 0.23
N THR A 7 -8.61 11.90 0.89
CA THR A 7 -7.72 11.97 2.05
C THR A 7 -6.37 12.54 1.65
N GLY A 8 -5.83 12.15 0.49
CA GLY A 8 -4.63 12.74 -0.08
C GLY A 8 -4.76 14.24 -0.33
N ALA A 9 -5.90 14.71 -0.84
CA ALA A 9 -6.16 16.14 -1.06
C ALA A 9 -6.22 16.95 0.24
N ILE A 10 -6.68 16.35 1.34
CA ILE A 10 -6.77 16.99 2.66
C ILE A 10 -5.43 16.95 3.39
N VAL A 11 -4.76 15.79 3.41
CA VAL A 11 -3.56 15.56 4.23
C VAL A 11 -2.32 16.12 3.55
N ARG A 12 -2.19 16.03 2.22
CA ARG A 12 -0.98 16.47 1.50
C ARG A 12 -0.63 17.93 1.80
N PRO A 13 -1.54 18.92 1.73
CA PRO A 13 -1.20 20.31 2.07
C PRO A 13 -0.68 20.52 3.50
N LEU A 14 -1.02 19.62 4.43
CA LEU A 14 -0.59 19.70 5.83
C LEU A 14 0.86 19.23 6.03
N VAL A 15 1.35 18.36 5.16
CA VAL A 15 2.68 17.72 5.27
C VAL A 15 3.66 18.11 4.18
N TYR A 16 3.16 18.61 3.04
CA TYR A 16 3.98 19.06 1.92
C TYR A 16 4.89 20.23 2.36
N ASP A 17 6.12 20.26 1.85
CA ASP A 17 7.19 21.22 2.20
C ASP A 17 7.57 21.30 3.68
N LYS A 18 7.14 20.35 4.52
CA LYS A 18 7.62 20.31 5.90
C LYS A 18 9.11 19.94 5.93
N PRO A 19 9.95 20.62 6.73
CA PRO A 19 11.38 20.35 6.78
C PRO A 19 11.73 18.89 7.10
N TRP A 20 10.94 18.24 7.97
CA TRP A 20 11.13 16.83 8.32
C TRP A 20 10.86 15.89 7.13
N LEU A 21 9.89 16.22 6.27
CA LEU A 21 9.53 15.39 5.12
C LEU A 21 10.56 15.54 4.01
N ARG A 22 11.04 16.77 3.78
CA ARG A 22 12.15 17.02 2.84
C ARG A 22 13.41 16.28 3.28
N ALA A 23 13.77 16.37 4.56
CA ALA A 23 14.92 15.64 5.11
C ALA A 23 14.76 14.11 4.98
N ALA A 24 13.55 13.57 5.14
CA ALA A 24 13.27 12.16 4.90
C ALA A 24 13.49 11.79 3.41
N GLY A 25 12.97 12.59 2.48
CA GLY A 25 13.18 12.38 1.05
C GLY A 25 14.65 12.48 0.64
N GLU A 26 15.42 13.40 1.26
CA GLU A 26 16.85 13.50 1.02
C GLU A 26 17.59 12.23 1.45
N ARG A 27 17.25 11.66 2.62
CA ARG A 27 17.84 10.39 3.07
C ARG A 27 17.45 9.23 2.16
N GLU A 28 16.18 9.11 1.78
CA GLU A 28 15.70 8.05 0.88
C GLU A 28 16.42 8.12 -0.48
N TYR A 29 16.65 9.33 -0.99
CA TYR A 29 17.42 9.57 -2.21
C TYR A 29 18.86 9.03 -2.09
N GLU A 30 19.58 9.40 -1.03
CA GLU A 30 20.97 9.00 -0.83
C GLU A 30 21.13 7.50 -0.48
N HIS A 31 20.15 6.91 0.22
CA HIS A 31 20.25 5.53 0.74
C HIS A 31 19.75 4.44 -0.21
N GLY A 32 19.23 4.79 -1.38
CA GLY A 32 18.87 3.77 -2.37
C GLY A 32 18.15 4.27 -3.60
N ALA A 33 17.35 5.34 -3.50
CA ALA A 33 16.57 5.76 -4.67
C ALA A 33 17.46 6.26 -5.81
N LYS A 34 18.56 6.97 -5.50
CA LYS A 34 19.53 7.40 -6.52
C LYS A 34 20.10 6.21 -7.30
N GLN A 35 20.63 5.21 -6.59
CA GLN A 35 21.19 4.01 -7.20
C GLN A 35 20.13 3.27 -8.03
N GLY A 36 18.92 3.08 -7.48
CA GLY A 36 17.83 2.40 -8.19
C GLY A 36 17.39 3.13 -9.46
N MET A 37 17.36 4.47 -9.44
CA MET A 37 17.07 5.27 -10.63
C MET A 37 18.20 5.18 -11.67
N GLU A 38 19.47 5.21 -11.25
CA GLU A 38 20.63 5.06 -12.14
C GLU A 38 20.63 3.67 -12.81
N GLU A 39 20.38 2.60 -12.05
CA GLU A 39 20.27 1.22 -12.56
C GLU A 39 19.09 1.04 -13.52
N ALA A 40 17.98 1.74 -13.28
CA ALA A 40 16.82 1.73 -14.16
C ALA A 40 16.97 2.66 -15.39
N GLY A 41 18.06 3.42 -15.50
CA GLY A 41 18.27 4.39 -16.58
C GLY A 41 17.35 5.61 -16.50
N ILE A 42 16.77 5.88 -15.32
CA ILE A 42 15.86 7.01 -15.07
C ILE A 42 16.70 8.27 -14.83
N LYS A 43 16.56 9.26 -15.72
CA LYS A 43 17.15 10.58 -15.53
C LYS A 43 16.23 11.44 -14.67
N CYS A 44 16.50 11.48 -13.37
CA CYS A 44 15.77 12.31 -12.41
C CYS A 44 16.76 13.07 -11.53
N SER A 45 16.62 14.40 -11.49
CA SER A 45 17.39 15.22 -10.54
C SER A 45 16.92 14.99 -9.12
N LYS A 46 17.78 15.28 -8.14
CA LYS A 46 17.43 15.20 -6.72
C LYS A 46 16.17 16.02 -6.40
N GLU A 47 16.06 17.24 -6.93
CA GLU A 47 14.92 18.11 -6.63
C GLU A 47 13.61 17.60 -7.25
N GLU A 48 13.65 17.04 -8.47
CA GLU A 48 12.49 16.37 -9.08
C GLU A 48 12.04 15.17 -8.24
N TYR A 49 12.99 14.35 -7.77
CA TYR A 49 12.70 13.24 -6.88
C TYR A 49 12.07 13.72 -5.57
N LEU A 50 12.61 14.77 -4.93
CA LEU A 50 12.08 15.30 -3.68
C LEU A 50 10.64 15.82 -3.85
N GLN A 51 10.36 16.53 -4.95
CA GLN A 51 9.00 16.98 -5.25
C GLN A 51 8.04 15.81 -5.45
N TRP A 52 8.47 14.77 -6.18
CA TRP A 52 7.70 13.55 -6.35
C TRP A 52 7.47 12.84 -5.01
N PHE A 53 8.51 12.67 -4.19
CA PHE A 53 8.45 12.02 -2.89
C PHE A 53 7.47 12.74 -1.96
N MET A 54 7.62 14.05 -1.78
CA MET A 54 6.75 14.84 -0.90
C MET A 54 5.29 14.84 -1.37
N ARG A 55 5.05 14.83 -2.69
CA ARG A 55 3.71 14.76 -3.26
C ARG A 55 3.03 13.41 -3.01
N ASN A 56 3.80 12.33 -3.04
CA ASN A 56 3.29 10.96 -3.00
C ASN A 56 3.42 10.28 -1.64
N TRP A 57 4.18 10.85 -0.69
CA TRP A 57 4.45 10.26 0.62
C TRP A 57 3.17 9.81 1.35
N VAL A 58 2.11 10.60 1.29
CA VAL A 58 0.81 10.30 1.92
C VAL A 58 0.22 8.94 1.45
N GLY A 59 0.60 8.46 0.26
CA GLY A 59 0.14 7.18 -0.26
C GLY A 59 0.47 6.00 0.66
N GLY A 60 1.72 5.91 1.13
CA GLY A 60 2.19 4.79 1.97
C GLY A 60 1.40 4.64 3.28
N PRO A 61 1.27 5.70 4.11
CA PRO A 61 0.45 5.65 5.32
C PRO A 61 -1.02 5.33 5.06
N LEU A 62 -1.59 5.75 3.92
CA LEU A 62 -2.96 5.40 3.56
C LEU A 62 -3.12 3.94 3.17
N VAL A 63 -2.14 3.35 2.47
CA VAL A 63 -2.08 1.91 2.21
C VAL A 63 -1.98 1.14 3.52
N ALA A 64 -1.08 1.55 4.42
CA ALA A 64 -0.94 0.93 5.74
C ALA A 64 -2.24 0.97 6.55
N LEU A 65 -2.94 2.12 6.53
CA LEU A 65 -4.23 2.28 7.22
C LEU A 65 -5.34 1.44 6.59
N GLN A 66 -5.40 1.34 5.26
CA GLN A 66 -6.35 0.46 4.56
C GLN A 66 -6.16 -0.97 5.05
N HIS A 67 -4.94 -1.50 4.97
CA HIS A 67 -4.63 -2.86 5.39
C HIS A 67 -4.89 -3.10 6.88
N LEU A 68 -4.66 -2.10 7.73
CA LEU A 68 -4.95 -2.19 9.15
C LEU A 68 -6.46 -2.34 9.40
N VAL A 69 -7.26 -1.49 8.75
CA VAL A 69 -8.72 -1.53 8.86
C VAL A 69 -9.25 -2.84 8.30
N ASP A 70 -8.75 -3.28 7.15
CA ASP A 70 -9.15 -4.53 6.52
C ASP A 70 -8.79 -5.74 7.40
N GLY A 71 -7.58 -5.79 7.95
CA GLY A 71 -7.20 -6.81 8.93
C GLY A 71 -8.12 -6.78 10.15
N ALA A 72 -8.45 -5.60 10.68
CA ALA A 72 -9.34 -5.46 11.83
C ALA A 72 -10.77 -5.96 11.55
N LEU A 73 -11.28 -5.78 10.33
CA LEU A 73 -12.60 -6.28 9.91
C LEU A 73 -12.68 -7.82 9.91
N CYS A 74 -11.54 -8.52 9.84
CA CYS A 74 -11.47 -9.97 9.95
C CYS A 74 -11.48 -10.49 11.41
N ILE A 75 -11.23 -9.63 12.41
CA ILE A 75 -11.16 -10.04 13.84
C ILE A 75 -12.42 -10.77 14.30
N PRO A 76 -13.65 -10.30 14.02
CA PRO A 76 -14.86 -11.03 14.42
C PRO A 76 -14.93 -12.45 13.83
N ALA A 77 -14.43 -12.64 12.61
CA ALA A 77 -14.46 -13.93 11.92
C ALA A 77 -13.43 -14.90 12.51
N VAL A 78 -12.22 -14.39 12.76
CA VAL A 78 -11.11 -15.11 13.39
C VAL A 78 -11.45 -15.56 14.81
N LEU A 79 -12.03 -14.67 15.62
CA LEU A 79 -12.42 -14.94 17.00
C LEU A 79 -13.80 -15.56 17.15
N LYS A 80 -14.52 -15.80 16.04
CA LYS A 80 -15.91 -16.30 16.00
C LYS A 80 -16.87 -15.48 16.88
N MET A 81 -16.73 -14.16 16.84
CA MET A 81 -17.56 -13.22 17.59
C MET A 81 -18.78 -12.78 16.78
N GLY A 82 -19.97 -12.97 17.35
CA GLY A 82 -21.23 -12.50 16.77
C GLY A 82 -21.86 -13.45 15.74
N ASP A 83 -22.74 -12.92 14.89
CA ASP A 83 -23.46 -13.69 13.86
C ASP A 83 -22.51 -14.14 12.74
N PRO A 84 -22.47 -15.46 12.41
CA PRO A 84 -21.68 -16.00 11.31
C PRO A 84 -21.84 -15.34 9.95
N ARG A 85 -23.03 -14.84 9.65
CA ARG A 85 -23.32 -14.14 8.39
C ARG A 85 -22.65 -12.78 8.37
N VAL A 86 -22.62 -12.09 9.51
CA VAL A 86 -22.01 -10.76 9.64
C VAL A 86 -20.50 -10.88 9.52
N TYR A 87 -19.85 -11.71 10.32
CA TYR A 87 -18.38 -11.80 10.26
C TYR A 87 -17.88 -12.35 8.92
N SER A 88 -18.62 -13.28 8.30
CA SER A 88 -18.32 -13.80 6.95
C SER A 88 -18.41 -12.69 5.90
N SER A 89 -19.40 -11.80 6.03
CA SER A 89 -19.57 -10.66 5.13
C SER A 89 -18.49 -9.60 5.33
N LEU A 90 -18.02 -9.37 6.56
CA LEU A 90 -16.89 -8.49 6.84
C LEU A 90 -15.59 -9.01 6.21
N ALA A 91 -15.29 -10.30 6.36
CA ALA A 91 -14.12 -10.90 5.70
C ALA A 91 -14.23 -10.88 4.16
N CYS A 92 -15.44 -11.02 3.60
CA CYS A 92 -15.66 -10.84 2.16
C CYS A 92 -15.46 -9.39 1.71
N LEU A 93 -15.86 -8.41 2.54
CA LEU A 93 -15.65 -6.99 2.25
C LEU A 93 -14.16 -6.67 2.11
N VAL A 94 -13.32 -7.26 2.96
CA VAL A 94 -11.86 -7.13 2.90
C VAL A 94 -11.31 -7.61 1.55
N ILE A 95 -11.75 -8.78 1.07
CA ILE A 95 -11.32 -9.29 -0.24
C ILE A 95 -11.75 -8.33 -1.37
N MET A 96 -12.99 -7.83 -1.33
CA MET A 96 -13.47 -6.88 -2.34
C MET A 96 -12.74 -5.54 -2.29
N ASN A 97 -12.39 -5.05 -1.10
CA ASN A 97 -11.65 -3.81 -0.94
C ASN A 97 -10.25 -3.93 -1.55
N GLU A 98 -9.55 -5.03 -1.25
CA GLU A 98 -8.25 -5.34 -1.84
C GLU A 98 -8.35 -5.42 -3.37
N MET A 99 -9.29 -6.20 -3.91
CA MET A 99 -9.50 -6.27 -5.37
C MET A 99 -9.74 -4.89 -6.00
N GLY A 100 -10.52 -4.02 -5.34
CA GLY A 100 -10.77 -2.67 -5.81
C GLY A 100 -9.50 -1.81 -5.83
N PHE A 101 -8.65 -1.93 -4.80
CA PHE A 101 -7.34 -1.29 -4.75
C PHE A 101 -6.45 -1.76 -5.91
N GLU A 102 -6.34 -3.08 -6.11
CA GLU A 102 -5.47 -3.72 -7.10
C GLU A 102 -5.82 -3.33 -8.54
N VAL A 103 -7.12 -3.37 -8.88
CA VAL A 103 -7.62 -2.94 -10.19
C VAL A 103 -7.26 -1.49 -10.45
N GLN A 104 -7.48 -0.64 -9.46
CA GLN A 104 -7.19 0.77 -9.59
C GLN A 104 -5.69 1.05 -9.69
N ASP A 105 -4.84 0.30 -8.98
CA ASP A 105 -3.39 0.45 -9.06
C ASP A 105 -2.84 -0.04 -10.41
N VAL A 106 -3.37 -1.12 -10.97
CA VAL A 106 -3.08 -1.57 -12.34
C VAL A 106 -3.48 -0.49 -13.35
N ILE A 107 -4.70 0.08 -13.24
CA ILE A 107 -5.15 1.17 -14.11
C ILE A 107 -4.19 2.36 -13.99
N LYS A 108 -3.82 2.74 -12.77
CA LYS A 108 -2.90 3.87 -12.59
C LYS A 108 -1.54 3.62 -13.23
N THR A 109 -1.00 2.43 -13.03
CA THR A 109 0.28 2.00 -13.60
C THR A 109 0.24 2.03 -15.13
N LEU A 110 -0.82 1.51 -15.74
CA LEU A 110 -0.95 1.45 -17.20
C LEU A 110 -1.25 2.80 -17.86
N TYR A 111 -1.98 3.70 -17.20
CA TYR A 111 -2.43 4.96 -17.79
C TYR A 111 -1.58 6.18 -17.44
N PHE A 112 -0.93 6.19 -16.27
CA PHE A 112 -0.21 7.38 -15.79
C PHE A 112 1.30 7.19 -15.71
N PHE A 113 1.81 5.97 -15.78
CA PHE A 113 3.25 5.72 -15.78
C PHE A 113 3.71 5.25 -17.16
N THR A 114 4.86 5.74 -17.58
CA THR A 114 5.59 5.21 -18.71
C THR A 114 6.42 3.99 -18.25
N PRO A 115 6.65 2.97 -19.10
CA PRO A 115 7.50 1.82 -18.76
C PRO A 115 8.93 2.20 -18.32
N ALA A 116 9.38 3.41 -18.61
CA ALA A 116 10.66 3.93 -18.18
C ALA A 116 10.69 4.33 -16.69
N GLU A 117 9.55 4.53 -16.04
CA GLU A 117 9.48 5.08 -14.67
C GLU A 117 9.39 4.02 -13.57
N VAL A 118 9.14 2.75 -13.93
CA VAL A 118 8.99 1.65 -12.97
C VAL A 118 9.90 0.48 -13.36
N PRO A 119 10.82 0.03 -12.49
CA PRO A 119 11.69 -1.10 -12.79
C PRO A 119 10.91 -2.35 -13.21
N SER A 120 11.34 -3.04 -14.27
CA SER A 120 10.62 -4.21 -14.84
C SER A 120 10.33 -5.31 -13.82
N PHE A 121 11.21 -5.51 -12.84
CA PHE A 121 10.99 -6.47 -11.75
C PHE A 121 9.85 -6.05 -10.82
N VAL A 122 9.72 -4.76 -10.52
CA VAL A 122 8.61 -4.23 -9.72
C VAL A 122 7.30 -4.42 -10.49
N LEU A 123 7.27 -4.06 -11.78
CA LEU A 123 6.11 -4.30 -12.64
C LEU A 123 5.71 -5.78 -12.69
N PHE A 124 6.69 -6.68 -12.77
CA PHE A 124 6.45 -8.12 -12.75
C PHE A 124 5.86 -8.60 -11.42
N LEU A 125 6.43 -8.18 -10.29
CA LEU A 125 5.91 -8.53 -8.96
C LEU A 125 4.50 -7.97 -8.73
N THR A 126 4.29 -6.69 -9.06
CA THR A 126 2.98 -6.03 -9.03
C THR A 126 1.99 -6.81 -9.88
N PHE A 127 2.35 -7.16 -11.12
CA PHE A 127 1.44 -7.91 -12.00
C PHE A 127 1.05 -9.28 -11.43
N ILE A 128 2.01 -10.04 -10.89
CA ILE A 128 1.72 -11.33 -10.24
C ILE A 128 0.84 -11.12 -9.01
N HIS A 129 1.22 -10.21 -8.11
CA HIS A 129 0.48 -9.95 -6.87
C HIS A 129 -0.97 -9.53 -7.16
N HIS A 130 -1.14 -8.54 -8.04
CA HIS A 130 -2.44 -7.94 -8.33
C HIS A 130 -3.34 -8.92 -9.09
N SER A 131 -2.76 -9.75 -9.98
CA SER A 131 -3.52 -10.76 -10.72
C SER A 131 -4.01 -11.89 -9.80
N LEU A 132 -3.23 -12.29 -8.79
CA LEU A 132 -3.68 -13.31 -7.83
C LEU A 132 -4.89 -12.82 -7.04
N THR A 133 -4.83 -11.62 -6.46
CA THR A 133 -5.97 -11.04 -5.72
C THR A 133 -7.18 -10.86 -6.62
N THR A 134 -6.99 -10.27 -7.81
CA THR A 134 -8.10 -9.91 -8.71
C THR A 134 -8.77 -11.15 -9.33
N CYS A 135 -8.00 -12.17 -9.70
CA CYS A 135 -8.53 -13.38 -10.33
C CYS A 135 -9.07 -14.39 -9.32
N LEU A 136 -8.46 -14.50 -8.13
CA LEU A 136 -8.85 -15.50 -7.13
C LEU A 136 -9.80 -14.97 -6.06
N GLY A 137 -9.87 -13.65 -5.84
CA GLY A 137 -10.71 -13.06 -4.80
C GLY A 137 -12.19 -13.42 -4.96
N LEU A 138 -12.78 -13.18 -6.14
CA LEU A 138 -14.19 -13.48 -6.39
C LEU A 138 -14.52 -14.99 -6.32
N PRO A 139 -13.79 -15.90 -6.99
CA PRO A 139 -14.01 -17.34 -6.82
C PRO A 139 -13.92 -17.79 -5.37
N THR A 140 -12.94 -17.26 -4.61
CA THR A 140 -12.72 -17.66 -3.23
C THR A 140 -13.85 -17.20 -2.31
N MET A 141 -14.39 -16.00 -2.53
CA MET A 141 -15.61 -15.55 -1.86
C MET A 141 -16.82 -16.42 -2.20
N LEU A 142 -17.07 -16.69 -3.49
CA LEU A 142 -18.27 -17.44 -3.91
C LEU A 142 -18.27 -18.87 -3.40
N CYS A 143 -17.12 -19.53 -3.40
CA CYS A 143 -16.99 -20.95 -3.04
C CYS A 143 -16.66 -21.17 -1.56
N TYR A 144 -15.96 -20.23 -0.92
CA TYR A 144 -15.34 -20.45 0.40
C TYR A 144 -15.61 -19.33 1.41
N ARG A 145 -16.61 -18.46 1.21
CA ARG A 145 -16.92 -17.35 2.15
C ARG A 145 -17.04 -17.74 3.62
N ASN A 146 -17.42 -18.97 3.95
CA ASN A 146 -17.60 -19.42 5.33
C ASN A 146 -16.44 -20.28 5.85
N LEU A 147 -15.39 -20.47 5.03
CA LEU A 147 -14.22 -21.25 5.40
C LEU A 147 -13.36 -20.42 6.37
N SER A 148 -13.19 -20.89 7.60
CA SER A 148 -12.40 -20.17 8.61
C SER A 148 -10.96 -19.93 8.17
N THR A 149 -10.36 -20.85 7.39
CA THR A 149 -9.02 -20.68 6.81
C THR A 149 -8.93 -19.46 5.91
N LEU A 150 -9.98 -19.14 5.14
CA LEU A 150 -10.02 -17.93 4.32
C LEU A 150 -9.99 -16.68 5.19
N HIS A 151 -10.76 -16.65 6.28
CA HIS A 151 -10.81 -15.51 7.20
C HIS A 151 -9.46 -15.27 7.88
N TRP A 152 -8.78 -16.33 8.31
CA TRP A 152 -7.42 -16.27 8.84
C TRP A 152 -6.43 -15.77 7.80
N LEU A 153 -6.48 -16.30 6.57
CA LEU A 153 -5.61 -15.86 5.49
C LEU A 153 -5.78 -14.35 5.21
N CYS A 154 -7.02 -13.86 5.15
CA CYS A 154 -7.27 -12.43 4.98
C CYS A 154 -6.73 -11.61 6.15
N PHE A 155 -6.96 -12.06 7.39
CA PHE A 155 -6.43 -11.38 8.59
C PHE A 155 -4.90 -11.29 8.56
N ASP A 156 -4.21 -12.40 8.29
CA ASP A 156 -2.76 -12.49 8.31
C ASP A 156 -2.13 -11.64 7.20
N LEU A 157 -2.62 -11.74 5.96
CA LEU A 157 -2.07 -10.99 4.83
C LEU A 157 -2.27 -9.48 5.01
N GLN A 158 -3.48 -9.05 5.39
CA GLN A 158 -3.80 -7.65 5.61
C GLN A 158 -3.04 -7.09 6.83
N GLY A 159 -3.02 -7.84 7.94
CA GLY A 159 -2.25 -7.46 9.12
C GLY A 159 -0.76 -7.33 8.86
N ALA A 160 -0.16 -8.30 8.13
CA ALA A 160 1.24 -8.26 7.77
C ALA A 160 1.56 -7.08 6.82
N ALA A 161 0.70 -6.81 5.83
CA ALA A 161 0.84 -5.66 4.93
C ALA A 161 0.75 -4.33 5.70
N ALA A 162 -0.16 -4.22 6.66
CA ALA A 162 -0.27 -3.04 7.52
C ALA A 162 1.01 -2.82 8.33
N VAL A 163 1.47 -3.83 9.07
CA VAL A 163 2.66 -3.74 9.94
C VAL A 163 3.91 -3.44 9.13
N SER A 164 4.13 -4.17 8.03
CA SER A 164 5.31 -3.97 7.18
C SER A 164 5.32 -2.57 6.56
N THR A 165 4.18 -2.08 6.08
CA THR A 165 4.07 -0.73 5.49
C THR A 165 4.24 0.36 6.54
N PHE A 166 3.67 0.22 7.75
CA PHE A 166 3.89 1.17 8.83
C PHE A 166 5.36 1.25 9.24
N ILE A 167 6.04 0.09 9.37
CA ILE A 167 7.47 0.05 9.67
C ILE A 167 8.26 0.72 8.55
N TYR A 168 7.98 0.37 7.29
CA TYR A 168 8.67 0.97 6.14
C TYR A 168 8.50 2.49 6.11
N GLU A 169 7.28 3.00 6.21
CA GLU A 169 7.02 4.45 6.22
C GLU A 169 7.63 5.15 7.45
N TYR A 170 7.61 4.50 8.62
CA TYR A 170 8.27 5.00 9.82
C TYR A 170 9.79 5.10 9.63
N THR A 171 10.42 4.09 9.03
CA THR A 171 11.87 4.08 8.82
C THR A 171 12.35 5.19 7.87
N LYS A 172 11.52 5.63 6.91
CA LYS A 172 11.83 6.78 6.05
C LYS A 172 11.96 8.08 6.85
N ILE A 173 11.03 8.30 7.79
CA ILE A 173 11.00 9.54 8.58
C ILE A 173 11.95 9.51 9.78
N LEU A 174 12.33 8.32 10.26
CA LEU A 174 13.28 8.13 11.35
C LEU A 174 14.69 8.56 10.93
N ASP A 175 15.29 9.43 11.73
CA ASP A 175 16.69 9.83 11.58
C ASP A 175 17.56 9.13 12.63
N VAL A 176 18.16 7.99 12.24
CA VAL A 176 19.00 7.18 13.14
C VAL A 176 20.33 7.85 13.52
N THR A 177 20.69 8.96 12.86
CA THR A 177 21.91 9.72 13.20
C THR A 177 21.70 10.62 14.41
N LYS A 178 20.46 10.98 14.71
CA LYS A 178 20.08 11.74 15.90
C LYS A 178 19.83 10.77 17.05
N ARG A 179 20.79 10.68 17.98
CA ARG A 179 20.59 9.97 19.25
C ARG A 179 19.62 10.80 20.11
N GLY A 180 18.52 10.17 20.54
CA GLY A 180 17.61 10.71 21.55
C GLY A 180 18.23 10.71 22.94
#